data_AF-A0AAE9CSD8-F1
#
_entry.id   AF-A0AAE9CSD8-F1
#
_cell.length_a   1.000
_cell.length_b   1.000
_cell.length_c   1.000
_cell.angle_alpha   90.00
_cell.angle_beta   90.00
_cell.angle_gamma   90.00
#
_symmetry.space_group_name_H-M   'P 1'
#
loop_
_entity.id
_entity.type
_entity.pdbx_description
1 polymer ?
#
loop_
_entity_poly.entity_id
_entity_poly.type
_entity_poly.pdbx_seq_one_letter_code
_entity_poly.pdbx_strand_id
1 'polypeptide(L)'
;MLYWFSVLIVLLPVLASANDCISEKKLLHYLQTVEPKETSKSLTIGATYYVRNWIYSKRENHLGADGYFVMNWVNDSLAFYHLNPCNPRIEISSDNTFFWKPDVFFIHSEEYEDDKTYRFFINENGSITASKRFARFEVKTVINII
;
A
#
# COMPACT_ATOMS: atom_id res chain seq x y z
N MET A 1 22.72 -31.18 43.94
CA MET A 1 23.10 -30.05 43.06
C MET A 1 23.19 -30.44 41.58
N LEU A 2 22.32 -31.32 41.07
CA LEU A 2 22.37 -31.80 39.67
C LEU A 2 21.07 -31.57 38.87
N TYR A 3 19.97 -31.21 39.54
CA TYR A 3 18.67 -30.97 38.89
C TYR A 3 18.47 -29.54 38.39
N TRP A 4 19.33 -28.59 38.76
CA TRP A 4 19.25 -27.20 38.29
C TRP A 4 19.87 -27.01 36.90
N PHE A 5 20.86 -27.82 36.51
CA PHE A 5 21.51 -27.73 35.21
C PHE A 5 20.67 -28.34 34.08
N SER A 6 19.84 -29.35 34.37
CA SER A 6 19.01 -30.03 33.38
C SER A 6 17.81 -29.20 32.92
N VAL A 7 17.26 -28.32 33.76
CA VAL A 7 16.19 -27.39 33.34
C VAL A 7 16.72 -26.30 32.40
N LEU A 8 17.98 -25.86 32.59
CA LEU A 8 18.61 -24.85 31.75
C LEU A 8 18.84 -25.33 30.30
N ILE A 9 19.16 -26.62 30.12
CA ILE A 9 19.45 -27.23 28.81
C ILE A 9 18.18 -27.43 27.97
N VAL A 10 17.02 -27.62 28.60
CA VAL A 10 15.73 -27.79 27.90
C VAL A 10 15.08 -26.46 27.53
N LEU A 11 15.46 -25.35 28.16
CA LEU A 11 14.97 -23.99 27.84
C LEU A 11 15.77 -23.29 26.73
N LEU A 12 17.02 -23.69 26.49
CA LEU A 12 17.88 -23.12 25.44
C LEU A 12 17.36 -23.28 23.99
N PRO A 13 16.76 -24.41 23.57
CA PRO A 13 16.23 -24.54 22.21
C PRO A 13 14.96 -23.73 21.98
N VAL A 14 14.23 -23.36 23.04
CA VAL A 14 12.99 -22.57 22.94
C VAL A 14 13.31 -21.08 22.72
N LEU A 15 14.45 -20.60 23.24
CA LEU A 15 14.95 -19.24 23.00
C LEU A 15 15.73 -19.11 21.68
N ALA A 16 16.21 -20.23 21.12
CA ALA A 16 16.96 -20.26 19.85
C ALA A 16 16.07 -20.23 18.60
N SER A 17 14.75 -20.21 18.74
CA SER A 17 13.81 -19.84 17.67
C SER A 17 13.76 -18.32 17.47
N ALA A 18 14.89 -17.63 17.60
CA ALA A 18 15.03 -16.30 17.03
C ALA A 18 15.09 -16.50 15.51
N ASN A 19 13.93 -16.47 14.84
CA ASN A 19 13.91 -16.33 13.39
C ASN A 19 14.68 -15.04 13.07
N ASP A 20 15.92 -15.18 12.60
CA ASP A 20 16.76 -14.08 12.11
C ASP A 20 16.13 -13.52 10.83
N CYS A 21 15.10 -12.71 11.01
CA CYS A 21 14.42 -11.98 9.96
C CYS A 21 14.86 -10.51 9.96
N ILE A 22 14.87 -9.87 8.78
CA ILE A 22 15.24 -8.46 8.69
C ILE A 22 14.15 -7.60 9.33
N SER A 23 14.55 -6.71 10.24
CA SER A 23 13.62 -5.78 10.88
C SER A 23 13.12 -4.72 9.89
N GLU A 24 11.91 -4.23 10.13
CA GLU A 24 11.26 -3.24 9.26
C GLU A 24 12.12 -1.98 9.05
N LYS A 25 12.81 -1.49 10.08
CA LYS A 25 13.72 -0.33 9.96
C LYS A 25 14.88 -0.58 8.99
N LYS A 26 15.50 -1.78 9.06
CA LYS A 26 16.59 -2.15 8.14
C LYS A 26 16.06 -2.34 6.72
N LEU A 27 14.88 -2.93 6.59
CA LEU A 27 14.21 -3.12 5.31
C LEU A 27 13.84 -1.78 4.64
N LEU A 28 13.31 -0.83 5.39
CA LEU A 28 12.98 0.51 4.88
C LEU A 28 14.23 1.22 4.35
N HIS A 29 15.33 1.18 5.11
CA HIS A 29 16.60 1.75 4.67
C HIS A 29 17.10 1.08 3.39
N TYR A 30 17.03 -0.26 3.29
CA TYR A 30 17.40 -0.98 2.07
C TYR A 30 16.61 -0.47 0.86
N LEU A 31 15.27 -0.38 0.98
CA LEU A 31 14.41 0.06 -0.11
C LEU A 31 14.63 1.51 -0.53
N GLN A 32 15.05 2.39 0.39
CA GLN A 32 15.42 3.77 0.06
C GLN A 32 16.73 3.87 -0.73
N THR A 33 17.61 2.88 -0.60
CA THR A 33 18.93 2.85 -1.25
C THR A 33 19.00 1.98 -2.50
N VAL A 34 17.94 1.21 -2.79
CA VAL A 34 17.95 0.28 -3.92
C VAL A 34 17.90 1.06 -5.23
N GLU A 35 18.81 0.74 -6.15
CA GLU A 35 18.79 1.35 -7.48
C GLU A 35 17.55 0.87 -8.25
N PRO A 36 16.87 1.78 -8.99
CA PRO A 36 15.78 1.38 -9.87
C PRO A 36 16.28 0.38 -10.90
N LYS A 37 15.65 -0.78 -10.99
CA LYS A 37 15.86 -1.70 -12.11
C LYS A 37 15.23 -1.09 -13.36
N GLU A 38 16.00 -0.98 -14.43
CA GLU A 38 15.44 -0.62 -15.73
C GLU A 38 14.40 -1.67 -16.13
N THR A 39 13.15 -1.24 -16.22
CA THR A 39 12.05 -2.08 -16.66
C THR A 39 11.74 -1.73 -18.12
N SER A 40 12.27 -2.53 -19.04
CA SER A 40 11.92 -2.46 -20.48
C SER A 40 10.51 -3.01 -20.78
N LYS A 41 9.75 -3.37 -19.74
CA LYS A 41 8.45 -4.02 -19.82
C LYS A 41 7.33 -3.01 -19.60
N SER A 42 6.21 -3.20 -20.28
CA SER A 42 4.98 -2.47 -20.04
C SER A 42 4.53 -2.61 -18.59
N LEU A 43 4.29 -1.50 -17.90
CA LEU A 43 3.71 -1.48 -16.56
C LEU A 43 2.19 -1.59 -16.64
N THR A 44 1.61 -2.55 -15.93
CA THR A 44 0.15 -2.64 -15.76
C THR A 44 -0.24 -2.08 -14.41
N ILE A 45 -1.22 -1.17 -14.41
CA ILE A 45 -1.78 -0.57 -13.20
C ILE A 45 -3.23 -1.03 -13.08
N GLY A 46 -3.53 -1.77 -12.02
CA GLY A 46 -4.90 -2.06 -11.61
C GLY A 46 -5.45 -0.92 -10.77
N ALA A 47 -6.72 -0.59 -10.96
CA ALA A 47 -7.42 0.41 -10.19
C ALA A 47 -8.82 -0.10 -9.85
N THR A 48 -9.19 -0.03 -8.58
CA THR A 48 -10.52 -0.41 -8.10
C THR A 48 -11.09 0.71 -7.27
N TYR A 49 -12.34 1.03 -7.56
CA TYR A 49 -13.10 2.04 -6.85
C TYR A 49 -14.18 1.37 -6.00
N TYR A 50 -14.26 1.74 -4.73
CA TYR A 50 -15.25 1.22 -3.81
C TYR A 50 -16.15 2.35 -3.32
N VAL A 51 -17.41 2.33 -3.79
CA VAL A 51 -18.46 3.24 -3.30
C VAL A 51 -18.86 2.82 -1.89
N ARG A 52 -18.84 3.75 -0.94
CA ARG A 52 -19.46 3.56 0.38
C ARG A 52 -20.88 4.10 0.39
N ASN A 53 -21.09 5.36 0.01
CA ASN A 53 -22.42 5.97 -0.08
C ASN A 53 -22.54 6.84 -1.33
N TRP A 54 -23.79 6.96 -1.79
CA TRP A 54 -24.20 7.92 -2.80
C TRP A 54 -24.69 9.20 -2.12
N ILE A 55 -24.25 10.36 -2.62
CA ILE A 55 -24.54 11.67 -2.07
C ILE A 55 -25.22 12.49 -3.16
N TYR A 56 -26.52 12.75 -3.00
CA TYR A 56 -27.29 13.57 -3.94
C TYR A 56 -27.51 14.99 -3.39
N SER A 57 -27.02 15.99 -4.12
CA SER A 57 -27.25 17.41 -3.84
C SER A 57 -28.36 17.94 -4.74
N LYS A 58 -29.59 18.07 -4.19
CA LYS A 58 -30.73 18.60 -4.93
C LYS A 58 -30.53 20.06 -5.38
N ARG A 59 -29.81 20.86 -4.58
CA ARG A 59 -29.54 22.27 -4.89
C ARG A 59 -28.63 22.43 -6.11
N GLU A 60 -27.63 21.57 -6.23
CA GLU A 60 -26.67 21.57 -7.34
C GLU A 60 -27.11 20.64 -8.47
N ASN A 61 -28.17 19.84 -8.26
CA ASN A 61 -28.57 18.75 -9.15
C ASN A 61 -27.41 17.78 -9.46
N HIS A 62 -26.58 17.50 -8.45
CA HIS A 62 -25.37 16.70 -8.59
C HIS A 62 -25.48 15.38 -7.82
N LEU A 63 -25.09 14.27 -8.46
CA LEU A 63 -24.86 12.99 -7.81
C LEU A 63 -23.37 12.79 -7.64
N GLY A 64 -22.93 12.59 -6.40
CA GLY A 64 -21.59 12.14 -6.09
C GLY A 64 -21.58 10.88 -5.25
N ALA A 65 -20.40 10.40 -4.91
CA ALA A 65 -20.23 9.31 -3.96
C ALA A 65 -18.96 9.47 -3.11
N ASP A 66 -18.98 8.90 -1.91
CA ASP A 66 -17.81 8.77 -1.03
C ASP A 66 -17.33 7.32 -0.96
N GLY A 67 -16.08 7.11 -0.56
CA GLY A 67 -15.50 5.78 -0.52
C GLY A 67 -13.98 5.75 -0.57
N TYR A 68 -13.43 4.68 -1.15
CA TYR A 68 -11.97 4.47 -1.24
C TYR A 68 -11.54 4.00 -2.62
N PHE A 69 -10.43 4.56 -3.07
CA PHE A 69 -9.79 4.26 -4.34
C PHE A 69 -8.50 3.50 -4.06
N VAL A 70 -8.34 2.35 -4.71
CA VAL A 70 -7.19 1.45 -4.53
C VAL A 70 -6.52 1.24 -5.87
N MET A 71 -5.23 1.50 -5.93
CA MET A 71 -4.38 1.18 -7.07
C MET A 71 -3.40 0.09 -6.70
N ASN A 72 -3.07 -0.75 -7.66
CA ASN A 72 -2.05 -1.78 -7.52
C ASN A 72 -1.17 -1.85 -8.77
N TRP A 73 0.14 -1.92 -8.56
CA TRP A 73 1.13 -2.14 -9.61
C TRP A 73 2.32 -2.91 -9.05
N VAL A 74 3.24 -3.33 -9.91
CA VAL A 74 4.45 -4.08 -9.49
C VAL A 74 5.68 -3.27 -9.82
N ASN A 75 6.62 -3.21 -8.88
CA ASN A 75 7.96 -2.68 -9.08
C ASN A 75 8.99 -3.70 -8.58
N ASP A 76 9.62 -4.42 -9.51
CA ASP A 76 10.60 -5.47 -9.24
C ASP A 76 11.88 -4.96 -8.52
N SER A 77 12.11 -3.64 -8.52
CA SER A 77 13.21 -3.00 -7.78
C SER A 77 12.93 -2.98 -6.27
N LEU A 78 11.66 -3.00 -5.89
CA LEU A 78 11.20 -2.97 -4.51
C LEU A 78 10.86 -4.35 -3.97
N ALA A 79 11.10 -5.42 -4.73
CA ALA A 79 10.97 -6.78 -4.22
C ALA A 79 12.06 -7.06 -3.19
N PHE A 80 11.67 -7.64 -2.04
CA PHE A 80 12.53 -7.87 -0.89
C PHE A 80 12.40 -9.26 -0.25
N TYR A 81 11.68 -10.19 -0.90
CA TYR A 81 11.53 -11.57 -0.43
C TYR A 81 12.88 -12.26 -0.15
N HIS A 82 13.94 -11.92 -0.89
CA HIS A 82 15.28 -12.47 -0.73
C HIS A 82 15.97 -12.04 0.58
N LEU A 83 15.43 -11.05 1.30
CA LEU A 83 15.98 -10.55 2.56
C LEU A 83 15.40 -11.24 3.81
N ASN A 84 14.46 -12.16 3.64
CA ASN A 84 13.77 -12.84 4.74
C ASN A 84 13.13 -11.85 5.75
N PRO A 85 12.14 -11.04 5.33
CA PRO A 85 11.54 -10.01 6.16
C PRO A 85 10.69 -10.59 7.29
N CYS A 86 10.71 -9.94 8.46
CA CYS A 86 9.81 -10.34 9.56
C CYS A 86 8.34 -10.13 9.19
N ASN A 87 8.07 -9.10 8.37
CA ASN A 87 6.75 -8.75 7.85
C ASN A 87 6.79 -8.81 6.32
N PRO A 88 5.92 -9.58 5.65
CA PRO A 88 5.89 -9.68 4.19
C PRO A 88 5.31 -8.44 3.52
N ARG A 89 4.93 -7.43 4.31
CA ARG A 89 4.32 -6.16 3.87
C ARG A 89 4.77 -5.03 4.79
N ILE A 90 5.10 -3.90 4.19
CA ILE A 90 5.44 -2.66 4.89
C ILE A 90 4.51 -1.52 4.48
N GLU A 91 4.22 -0.62 5.41
CA GLU A 91 3.45 0.59 5.15
C GLU A 91 4.41 1.78 4.95
N ILE A 92 4.19 2.55 3.89
CA ILE A 92 4.94 3.77 3.58
C ILE A 92 3.98 4.95 3.64
N SER A 93 4.30 5.94 4.48
CA SER A 93 3.58 7.21 4.52
C SER A 93 3.76 7.96 3.20
N SER A 94 2.73 8.70 2.76
CA SER A 94 2.79 9.55 1.57
C SER A 94 3.96 10.52 1.55
N ASP A 95 4.29 11.10 2.71
CA ASP A 95 5.35 12.10 2.85
C ASP A 95 6.76 11.50 2.69
N ASN A 96 6.88 10.18 2.83
CA ASN A 96 8.14 9.45 2.76
C ASN A 96 8.22 8.56 1.51
N THR A 97 7.51 8.92 0.44
CA THR A 97 7.56 8.16 -0.83
C THR A 97 8.90 8.40 -1.55
N PHE A 98 9.68 7.34 -1.75
CA PHE A 98 10.99 7.36 -2.42
C PHE A 98 11.00 6.60 -3.76
N PHE A 99 9.82 6.16 -4.21
CA PHE A 99 9.65 5.37 -5.42
C PHE A 99 8.67 6.04 -6.39
N TRP A 100 8.77 5.68 -7.67
CA TRP A 100 7.84 6.15 -8.69
C TRP A 100 6.41 5.66 -8.41
N LYS A 101 5.44 6.56 -8.58
CA LYS A 101 4.01 6.28 -8.44
C LYS A 101 3.26 6.82 -9.66
N PRO A 102 2.16 6.16 -10.07
CA PRO A 102 1.36 6.67 -11.17
C PRO A 102 0.70 7.99 -10.78
N ASP A 103 0.72 8.95 -11.69
CA ASP A 103 -0.01 10.20 -11.56
C ASP A 103 -1.46 9.97 -12.03
N VAL A 104 -2.38 9.86 -11.07
CA VAL A 104 -3.80 9.59 -11.33
C VAL A 104 -4.64 10.70 -10.73
N PHE A 105 -5.41 11.35 -11.60
CA PHE A 105 -6.33 12.41 -11.24
C PHE A 105 -7.73 12.10 -11.79
N PHE A 106 -8.75 12.52 -11.05
CA PHE A 106 -10.13 12.39 -11.47
C PHE A 106 -10.53 13.65 -12.25
N ILE A 107 -10.68 13.51 -13.57
CA ILE A 107 -10.95 14.64 -14.50
C ILE A 107 -12.20 15.45 -14.11
N HIS A 108 -13.17 14.82 -13.45
CA HIS A 108 -14.45 15.41 -13.08
C HIS A 108 -14.70 15.38 -11.57
N SER A 109 -13.66 15.35 -10.73
CA SER A 109 -13.87 15.55 -9.29
C SER A 109 -13.78 17.04 -8.96
N GLU A 110 -14.87 17.59 -8.42
CA GLU A 110 -14.75 18.71 -7.49
C GLU A 110 -14.05 18.15 -6.25
N GLU A 111 -12.72 18.18 -6.24
CA GLU A 111 -11.92 17.64 -5.14
C GLU A 111 -12.14 18.55 -3.93
N TYR A 112 -13.21 18.29 -3.18
CA TYR A 112 -13.37 18.80 -1.82
C TYR A 112 -12.17 18.30 -1.01
N GLU A 113 -11.62 19.19 -0.18
CA GLU A 113 -10.34 19.17 0.53
C GLU A 113 -9.89 17.89 1.27
N ASP A 114 -10.61 16.79 1.20
CA ASP A 114 -10.35 15.61 2.00
C ASP A 114 -9.26 14.71 1.40
N ASP A 115 -8.08 14.91 1.98
CA ASP A 115 -7.00 13.96 2.15
C ASP A 115 -6.31 13.49 0.85
N LYS A 116 -5.39 14.31 0.35
CA LYS A 116 -4.46 13.94 -0.72
C LYS A 116 -3.47 12.84 -0.32
N THR A 117 -3.53 12.37 0.92
CA THR A 117 -2.62 11.39 1.49
C THR A 117 -3.03 9.99 1.08
N TYR A 118 -2.23 9.38 0.24
CA TYR A 118 -2.28 7.94 -0.02
C TYR A 118 -1.64 7.17 1.13
N ARG A 119 -2.19 6.01 1.47
CA ARG A 119 -1.47 4.98 2.22
C ARG A 119 -0.87 4.00 1.23
N PHE A 120 0.44 3.83 1.29
CA PHE A 120 1.15 2.92 0.41
C PHE A 120 1.56 1.67 1.18
N PHE A 121 1.43 0.52 0.51
CA PHE A 121 1.90 -0.74 1.03
C PHE A 121 2.76 -1.42 -0.01
N ILE A 122 3.94 -1.89 0.39
CA ILE A 122 4.83 -2.67 -0.47
C ILE A 122 4.87 -4.09 0.10
N ASN A 123 4.51 -5.06 -0.72
CA ASN A 123 4.64 -6.48 -0.38
C ASN A 123 6.01 -7.02 -0.82
N GLU A 124 6.44 -8.13 -0.22
CA GLU A 124 7.76 -8.74 -0.43
C GLU A 124 8.09 -9.08 -1.90
N ASN A 125 7.08 -9.29 -2.74
CA ASN A 125 7.23 -9.54 -4.16
C ASN A 125 7.38 -8.26 -5.02
N GLY A 126 7.40 -7.08 -4.39
CA GLY A 126 7.49 -5.79 -5.08
C GLY A 126 6.14 -5.23 -5.57
N SER A 127 5.02 -5.91 -5.27
CA SER A 127 3.70 -5.34 -5.52
C SER A 127 3.43 -4.18 -4.56
N ILE A 128 2.94 -3.08 -5.11
CA ILE A 128 2.58 -1.88 -4.38
C ILE A 128 1.07 -1.73 -4.42
N THR A 129 0.48 -1.39 -3.28
CA THR A 129 -0.92 -0.96 -3.18
C THR A 129 -0.97 0.46 -2.63
N ALA A 130 -1.61 1.37 -3.37
CA ALA A 130 -1.88 2.72 -2.89
C ALA A 130 -3.39 2.86 -2.67
N SER A 131 -3.78 3.27 -1.47
CA SER A 131 -5.18 3.53 -1.14
C SER A 131 -5.38 4.96 -0.69
N LYS A 132 -6.37 5.64 -1.25
CA LYS A 132 -6.81 6.98 -0.83
C LYS A 132 -8.31 6.95 -0.54
N ARG A 133 -8.73 7.61 0.54
CA ARG A 133 -10.13 7.94 0.75
C ARG A 133 -10.44 9.19 -0.07
N PHE A 134 -11.60 9.23 -0.71
CA PHE A 134 -12.08 10.47 -1.32
C PHE A 134 -13.41 10.82 -0.68
N ALA A 135 -13.60 12.12 -0.42
CA ALA A 135 -14.90 12.67 -0.14
C ALA A 135 -15.44 13.24 -1.45
N ARG A 136 -16.52 12.64 -1.96
CA ARG A 136 -17.33 13.16 -3.07
C ARG A 136 -16.59 13.31 -4.41
N PHE A 137 -16.71 12.31 -5.28
CA PHE A 137 -16.46 12.49 -6.72
C PHE A 137 -17.78 12.67 -7.48
N GLU A 138 -17.81 13.49 -8.53
CA GLU A 138 -19.00 13.67 -9.37
C GLU A 138 -19.17 12.46 -10.31
N VAL A 139 -20.38 11.89 -10.35
CA VAL A 139 -20.70 10.82 -11.30
C VAL A 139 -21.45 11.44 -12.47
N LYS A 140 -20.72 11.84 -13.51
CA LYS A 140 -21.33 12.22 -14.79
C LYS A 140 -21.79 10.97 -15.52
N THR A 141 -23.03 10.59 -15.28
CA THR A 141 -23.71 9.58 -16.09
C THR A 141 -24.28 10.28 -17.32
N VAL A 142 -23.80 9.94 -18.52
CA VAL A 142 -24.52 10.28 -19.76
C VAL A 142 -25.72 9.33 -19.83
N ILE A 143 -26.85 9.75 -19.27
CA ILE A 143 -28.12 9.05 -19.47
C ILE A 143 -28.68 9.57 -20.79
N ASN A 144 -28.40 8.87 -21.88
CA ASN A 144 -29.23 9.00 -23.08
C ASN A 144 -30.56 8.32 -22.77
N ILE A 145 -31.56 9.12 -22.39
CA ILE A 145 -32.95 8.68 -22.39
C ILE A 145 -33.41 8.76 -23.85
N ILE A 146 -33.66 7.60 -24.46
CA ILE A 146 -34.39 7.46 -25.72
C ILE A 146 -35.88 7.53 -25.40
#